data_AF-A0A1K1SD58-F1
#
_entry.id   AF-A0A1K1SD58-F1
#
_cell.length_a   1.000
_cell.length_b   1.000
_cell.length_c   1.000
_cell.angle_alpha   90.00
_cell.angle_beta   90.00
_cell.angle_gamma   90.00
#
_symmetry.space_group_name_H-M   'P 1'
#
loop_
_entity.id
_entity.type
_entity.pdbx_description
1 polymer ?
#
loop_
_entity_poly.entity_id
_entity_poly.type
_entity_poly.pdbx_seq_one_letter_code
_entity_poly.pdbx_strand_id
1 'polypeptide(L)'
;MEKFCCDSFRFRYEGVSELGLNFRIIKLSQDFIDRGYLGENRYRYLITEGYKVFDQDMKMLVMEFCPYCGTKLASLYNSDQYINEQNHPF
;
A
#
# COMPACT_ATOMS: atom_id res chain seq x y z
N MET A 1 18.14 10.37 4.27
CA MET A 1 16.74 10.77 3.97
C MET A 1 15.84 9.78 4.68
N GLU A 2 14.83 10.26 5.38
CA GLU A 2 13.97 9.39 6.20
C GLU A 2 13.14 8.47 5.29
N LYS A 3 13.15 7.16 5.59
CA LYS A 3 12.50 6.12 4.77
C LYS A 3 10.96 6.28 4.76
N PHE A 4 10.40 6.98 5.73
CA PHE A 4 8.97 7.10 5.96
C PHE A 4 8.56 8.55 6.16
N CYS A 5 7.32 8.89 5.77
CA CYS A 5 6.78 10.24 5.90
C CYS A 5 6.42 10.66 7.33
N CYS A 6 6.27 9.70 8.26
CA CYS A 6 6.10 9.94 9.70
C CYS A 6 6.20 8.61 10.48
N ASP A 7 6.43 8.70 11.79
CA ASP A 7 6.53 7.53 12.67
C ASP A 7 5.22 6.73 12.77
N SER A 8 4.07 7.40 12.77
CA SER A 8 2.77 6.71 12.82
C SER A 8 2.55 5.85 11.57
N PHE A 9 3.00 6.32 10.40
CA PHE A 9 2.98 5.53 9.17
C PHE A 9 3.95 4.35 9.27
N ARG A 10 5.20 4.61 9.70
CA ARG A 10 6.23 3.57 9.87
C ARG A 10 5.73 2.42 10.75
N PHE A 11 5.17 2.74 11.92
CA PHE A 11 4.66 1.74 12.85
C PHE A 11 3.61 0.81 12.22
N ARG A 12 2.69 1.37 11.41
CA ARG A 12 1.63 0.61 10.72
C ARG A 12 2.14 -0.14 9.50
N TYR A 13 3.18 0.38 8.85
CA TYR A 13 3.83 -0.25 7.71
C TYR A 13 4.66 -1.47 8.15
N GLU A 14 5.42 -1.34 9.23
CA GLU A 14 6.28 -2.40 9.79
C GLU A 14 5.49 -3.45 10.59
N GLY A 15 4.24 -3.16 10.93
CA GLY A 15 3.35 -4.07 11.66
C GLY A 15 3.08 -5.38 10.93
N VAL A 16 2.92 -6.46 11.70
CA VAL A 16 2.52 -7.78 11.19
C VAL A 16 1.11 -7.69 10.61
N SER A 17 0.90 -8.25 9.42
CA SER A 17 -0.35 -8.13 8.65
C SER A 17 -1.59 -8.61 9.37
N GLU A 18 -1.47 -9.53 10.32
CA GLU A 18 -2.59 -10.21 10.98
C GLU A 18 -3.23 -9.37 12.10
N LEU A 19 -2.62 -8.25 12.50
CA LEU A 19 -3.03 -7.50 13.68
C LEU A 19 -3.48 -6.09 13.34
N GLY A 20 -4.72 -5.75 13.73
CA GLY A 20 -5.26 -4.40 13.68
C GLY A 20 -5.22 -3.77 12.29
N LEU A 21 -5.15 -2.44 12.22
CA LEU A 21 -4.99 -1.73 10.96
C LEU A 21 -3.54 -1.74 10.51
N ASN A 22 -3.31 -2.08 9.24
CA ASN A 22 -2.01 -2.14 8.59
C ASN A 22 -1.96 -1.19 7.41
N PHE A 23 -0.76 -0.64 7.16
CA PHE A 23 -0.49 0.07 5.91
C PHE A 23 0.30 -0.81 4.96
N ARG A 24 -0.20 -0.92 3.74
CA ARG A 24 0.40 -1.74 2.71
C ARG A 24 0.60 -0.95 1.43
N ILE A 25 1.79 -1.08 0.88
CA ILE A 25 2.12 -0.58 -0.43
C ILE A 25 2.28 -1.79 -1.32
N ILE A 26 1.47 -1.84 -2.36
CA ILE A 26 1.45 -2.93 -3.31
C ILE A 26 1.80 -2.42 -4.70
N LYS A 27 2.30 -3.32 -5.54
CA LYS A 27 2.49 -3.09 -6.97
C LYS A 27 1.47 -3.91 -7.75
N LEU A 28 0.69 -3.23 -8.56
CA LEU A 28 -0.30 -3.84 -9.45
C LEU A 28 0.38 -4.68 -10.53
N SER A 29 -0.26 -5.78 -10.91
CA SER A 29 0.17 -6.60 -12.04
C SER A 29 0.00 -5.88 -13.38
N GLN A 30 0.80 -6.26 -14.38
CA GLN A 30 0.66 -5.72 -15.73
C GLN A 30 -0.71 -6.05 -16.32
N ASP A 31 -1.20 -7.28 -16.10
CA ASP A 31 -2.52 -7.73 -16.54
C ASP A 31 -3.66 -6.84 -16.02
N PHE A 32 -3.56 -6.34 -14.79
CA PHE A 32 -4.56 -5.42 -14.24
C PHE A 32 -4.51 -4.04 -14.89
N ILE A 33 -3.30 -3.53 -15.15
CA ILE A 33 -3.09 -2.26 -15.85
C ILE A 33 -3.65 -2.34 -17.28
N ASP A 34 -3.40 -3.45 -17.98
CA ASP A 34 -3.84 -3.67 -19.36
C ASP A 34 -5.37 -3.75 -19.50
N ARG A 35 -6.09 -4.08 -18.42
CA ARG A 35 -7.56 -4.03 -18.34
C ARG A 35 -8.15 -2.62 -18.26
N GLY A 36 -7.31 -1.58 -18.31
CA GLY A 36 -7.73 -0.18 -18.45
C GLY A 36 -7.87 0.60 -17.14
N TYR A 37 -7.39 0.07 -16.01
CA TYR A 37 -7.46 0.75 -14.73
C TYR A 37 -6.20 1.58 -14.44
N LEU A 38 -6.38 2.91 -14.49
CA LEU A 38 -5.67 3.96 -13.74
C LEU A 38 -4.17 4.17 -13.99
N GLY A 39 -3.85 5.05 -14.95
CA GLY A 39 -2.65 5.91 -14.99
C GLY A 39 -1.28 5.20 -15.00
N GLU A 40 -0.19 5.98 -15.04
CA GLU A 40 1.18 5.44 -15.04
C GLU A 40 1.62 4.90 -13.67
N ASN A 41 0.95 5.32 -12.59
CA ASN A 41 1.32 4.92 -11.24
C ASN A 41 0.83 3.48 -10.96
N ARG A 42 1.78 2.54 -10.91
CA ARG A 42 1.53 1.12 -10.67
C ARG A 42 1.46 0.74 -9.19
N TYR A 43 1.71 1.69 -8.29
CA TYR A 43 1.66 1.47 -6.86
C TYR A 43 0.29 1.86 -6.29
N ARG A 44 -0.19 1.08 -5.32
CA ARG A 44 -1.36 1.42 -4.52
C ARG A 44 -1.00 1.41 -3.05
N TYR A 45 -1.58 2.34 -2.32
CA TYR A 45 -1.35 2.53 -0.89
C TYR A 45 -2.65 2.21 -0.18
N LEU A 46 -2.62 1.23 0.70
CA LEU A 46 -3.79 0.60 1.28
C LEU A 46 -3.75 0.72 2.80
N ILE A 47 -4.93 0.96 3.39
CA ILE A 47 -5.22 0.51 4.75
C ILE A 47 -5.91 -0.83 4.64
N THR A 48 -5.46 -1.81 5.41
CA THR A 48 -6.14 -3.09 5.55
C THR A 48 -6.46 -3.34 7.02
N GLU A 49 -7.60 -4.00 7.27
CA GLU A 49 -7.82 -4.67 8.55
C GLU A 49 -6.98 -5.96 8.58
N GLY A 50 -6.56 -6.39 9.77
CA GLY A 50 -5.69 -7.54 9.96
C GLY A 50 -6.10 -8.71 9.07
N TYR A 51 -5.17 -9.23 8.28
CA TYR A 51 -5.46 -10.18 7.21
C TYR A 51 -4.38 -11.24 7.11
N LYS A 52 -4.78 -12.39 6.56
CA LYS A 52 -3.86 -13.40 6.05
C LYS A 52 -3.57 -13.09 4.59
N VAL A 53 -2.32 -13.21 4.18
CA VAL A 53 -1.91 -12.99 2.78
C VAL A 53 -2.76 -13.88 1.87
N PHE A 54 -3.34 -13.29 0.82
CA PHE A 54 -4.30 -13.90 -0.13
C PHE A 54 -5.74 -14.10 0.37
N ASP A 55 -6.13 -13.48 1.47
CA ASP A 55 -7.55 -13.41 1.85
C ASP A 55 -8.34 -12.55 0.85
N GLN A 56 -9.27 -13.20 0.12
CA GLN A 56 -10.09 -12.54 -0.89
C GLN A 56 -11.17 -11.62 -0.28
N ASP A 57 -11.50 -11.82 1.00
CA ASP A 57 -12.50 -11.01 1.71
C ASP A 57 -11.85 -9.86 2.50
N MET A 58 -10.56 -9.60 2.29
CA MET A 58 -9.83 -8.54 2.96
C MET A 58 -10.47 -7.17 2.69
N LYS A 59 -10.94 -6.55 3.77
CA LYS A 59 -11.39 -5.15 3.74
C LYS A 59 -10.18 -4.23 3.58
N MET A 60 -10.23 -3.42 2.53
CA MET A 60 -9.17 -2.50 2.17
C MET A 60 -9.72 -1.13 1.80
N LEU A 61 -8.91 -0.11 2.04
CA LEU A 61 -9.18 1.26 1.61
C LEU A 61 -7.95 1.81 0.88
N VAL A 62 -8.16 2.28 -0.35
CA VAL A 62 -7.12 2.94 -1.14
C VAL A 62 -6.93 4.38 -0.66
N MET A 63 -5.68 4.79 -0.48
CA MET A 63 -5.30 6.14 -0.05
C MET A 63 -4.40 6.83 -1.06
N GLU A 64 -4.55 8.14 -1.19
CA GLU A 64 -3.62 8.99 -1.96
C GLU A 64 -2.63 9.76 -1.07
N PHE A 65 -3.06 10.10 0.15
CA PHE A 65 -2.30 10.88 1.13
C PHE A 65 -2.14 10.10 2.43
N CYS A 66 -1.04 10.35 3.15
CA CYS A 66 -0.83 9.81 4.49
C CYS A 66 -1.89 10.39 5.45
N PRO A 67 -2.67 9.56 6.15
CA PRO A 67 -3.72 10.03 7.05
C PRO A 67 -3.18 10.71 8.33
N TYR A 68 -1.87 10.62 8.59
CA TYR A 68 -1.24 11.17 9.79
C TYR A 68 -0.55 12.51 9.54
N CYS A 69 0.17 12.65 8.43
CA CYS A 69 0.95 13.87 8.13
C CYS A 69 0.56 14.56 6.82
N GLY A 70 -0.41 14.03 6.06
CA GLY A 70 -0.90 14.64 4.83
C GLY A 70 0.04 14.51 3.62
N THR A 71 1.21 13.87 3.75
CA THR A 71 2.13 13.66 2.63
C THR A 71 1.48 12.86 1.51
N LYS A 72 1.61 13.32 0.26
CA LYS A 72 1.19 12.56 -0.92
C LYS A 72 2.02 11.29 -1.03
N LEU A 73 1.39 10.12 -0.96
CA LEU A 73 2.12 8.86 -0.85
C LEU A 73 2.92 8.57 -2.12
N ALA A 74 2.37 8.90 -3.29
CA ALA A 74 3.04 8.73 -4.57
C ALA A 74 4.27 9.60 -4.81
N SER A 75 4.46 10.70 -4.05
CA SER A 75 5.70 11.48 -4.18
C SER A 75 6.87 10.84 -3.43
N LEU A 76 6.60 10.01 -2.42
CA LEU A 76 7.63 9.41 -1.57
C LEU A 76 7.84 7.92 -1.85
N TYR A 77 6.76 7.18 -2.09
CA TYR A 77 6.76 5.72 -2.20
C TYR A 77 6.54 5.26 -3.64
N ASN A 78 7.44 5.65 -4.53
CA ASN A 78 7.33 5.44 -5.99
C ASN A 78 8.32 4.41 -6.55
N SER A 79 8.84 3.54 -5.69
CA SER A 79 9.89 2.57 -6.04
C SER A 79 9.70 1.24 -5.31
N ASP A 80 10.18 0.17 -5.92
CA ASP A 80 9.95 -1.21 -5.45
C ASP A 80 10.46 -1.52 -4.02
N GLN A 81 11.45 -0.78 -3.51
CA GLN A 81 11.96 -0.93 -2.14
C GLN A 81 10.93 -0.68 -1.03
N TYR A 82 9.79 -0.05 -1.36
CA TYR A 82 8.71 0.25 -0.42
C TYR A 82 7.54 -0.74 -0.51
N ILE A 83 7.63 -1.75 -1.37
CA ILE A 83 6.54 -2.70 -1.55
C ILE A 83 6.53 -3.70 -0.39
N ASN A 84 5.37 -3.87 0.23
CA ASN A 84 5.13 -4.96 1.16
C ASN A 84 4.83 -6.27 0.43
N GLU A 85 4.04 -6.20 -0.65
CA GLU A 85 3.55 -7.37 -1.37
C GLU A 85 3.61 -7.17 -2.89
N GLN A 86 4.19 -8.14 -3.59
CA GLN A 86 4.29 -8.16 -5.05
C GLN A 86 3.20 -9.03 -5.68
N ASN A 87 2.87 -8.76 -6.94
CA ASN A 87 1.93 -9.54 -7.75
C ASN A 87 0.54 -9.65 -7.12
N HIS A 88 0.07 -8.59 -6.46
CA HIS A 88 -1.26 -8.59 -5.87
C HIS A 88 -2.31 -8.71 -6.98
N PRO A 89 -3.21 -9.71 -6.93
CA PRO A 89 -3.96 -10.17 -8.10
C PRO A 89 -5.18 -9.34 -8.51
N PHE A 90 -5.40 -8.16 -7.89
CA PHE A 90 -6.65 -7.38 -7.91
C PHE A 90 -7.72 -7.82 -8.92
#